data_AF-A0A4D8RA88-F1
#
_entry.id   AF-A0A4D8RA88-F1
#
_cell.length_a   1.000
_cell.length_b   1.000
_cell.length_c   1.000
_cell.angle_alpha   90.00
_cell.angle_beta   90.00
_cell.angle_gamma   90.00
#
_symmetry.space_group_name_H-M   'P 1'
#
loop_
_entity.id
_entity.type
_entity.pdbx_description
1 polymer ?
#
loop_
_entity_poly.entity_id
_entity_poly.type
_entity_poly.pdbx_seq_one_letter_code
_entity_poly.pdbx_strand_id
1 'polypeptide(L)'
;MKGGGIHMVDLLLWFTGQRVTEVFAMGNRIASKGSQVRFDDMVVATLRFSGGAVGKVAANFGCVHPHFHRLSVYGTAGTFVNEPDGARYHFSRDPGDPVELVDNLHSGTDKGAGLPPS
;
A
#
# COMPACT_ATOMS: atom_id res chain seq x y z
N MET A 1 -17.45 1.68 -6.17
CA MET A 1 -16.02 1.38 -6.40
C MET A 1 -15.71 0.01 -5.83
N LYS A 2 -15.18 -0.91 -6.65
CA LYS A 2 -14.77 -2.25 -6.21
C LYS A 2 -13.25 -2.28 -6.04
N GLY A 3 -12.77 -2.59 -4.83
CA GLY A 3 -11.57 -3.41 -4.64
C GLY A 3 -10.18 -2.77 -4.52
N GLY A 4 -9.98 -1.45 -4.61
CA GLY A 4 -8.61 -0.89 -4.52
C GLY A 4 -7.86 -1.24 -3.22
N GLY A 5 -8.51 -1.02 -2.07
CA GLY A 5 -7.90 -1.28 -0.76
C GLY A 5 -7.86 -2.76 -0.36
N ILE A 6 -8.81 -3.59 -0.82
CA ILE A 6 -8.88 -5.00 -0.39
C ILE A 6 -7.66 -5.78 -0.89
N HIS A 7 -7.18 -5.50 -2.11
CA HIS A 7 -6.04 -6.23 -2.65
C HIS A 7 -4.77 -6.07 -1.81
N MET A 8 -4.54 -4.90 -1.21
CA MET A 8 -3.37 -4.69 -0.34
C MET A 8 -3.52 -5.39 1.00
N VAL A 9 -4.75 -5.46 1.54
CA VAL A 9 -5.03 -6.23 2.76
C VAL A 9 -4.84 -7.72 2.48
N ASP A 10 -5.38 -8.22 1.38
CA ASP A 10 -5.23 -9.62 0.95
C ASP A 10 -3.76 -9.99 0.76
N LEU A 11 -2.98 -9.10 0.14
CA LEU A 11 -1.55 -9.29 -0.05
C LEU A 11 -0.79 -9.37 1.28
N LEU A 12 -1.11 -8.51 2.26
CA LEU A 12 -0.51 -8.57 3.59
C LEU A 12 -0.88 -9.84 4.34
N LEU A 13 -2.14 -10.28 4.25
CA LEU A 13 -2.59 -11.53 4.87
C LEU A 13 -1.90 -12.74 4.24
N TRP A 14 -1.77 -12.76 2.92
CA TRP A 14 -1.06 -13.82 2.19
C TRP A 14 0.44 -13.84 2.54
N PHE A 15 1.08 -12.68 2.52
CA PHE A 15 2.52 -12.54 2.79
C PHE A 15 2.90 -12.93 4.22
N THR A 16 2.11 -12.49 5.19
CA THR A 16 2.40 -12.77 6.61
C THR A 16 1.98 -14.17 7.02
N GLY A 17 0.97 -14.76 6.38
CA GLY A 17 0.31 -15.97 6.84
C GLY A 17 -0.34 -15.85 8.23
N GLN A 18 -0.44 -14.62 8.76
CA GLN A 18 -0.89 -14.35 10.13
C GLN A 18 -2.29 -13.75 10.13
N ARG A 19 -3.02 -14.01 11.21
CA ARG A 19 -4.32 -13.40 11.44
C ARG A 19 -4.14 -11.98 11.98
N VAL A 20 -4.97 -11.05 11.50
CA VAL A 20 -5.11 -9.74 12.12
C VAL A 20 -5.94 -9.89 13.41
N THR A 21 -5.46 -9.24 14.47
CA THR A 21 -6.03 -9.29 15.84
C THR A 21 -6.63 -7.97 16.27
N GLU A 22 -6.15 -6.86 15.71
CA GLU A 22 -6.60 -5.51 16.05
C GLU A 22 -6.45 -4.61 14.82
N VAL A 23 -7.40 -3.68 14.63
CA VAL A 23 -7.37 -2.68 13.56
C VAL A 23 -7.80 -1.32 14.12
N PHE A 24 -7.04 -0.28 13.79
CA PHE A 24 -7.48 1.11 13.94
C PHE A 24 -7.48 1.79 12.59
N ALA A 25 -8.52 2.56 12.29
CA ALA A 25 -8.61 3.26 11.01
C ALA A 25 -9.13 4.69 11.19
N MET A 26 -8.68 5.57 10.30
CA MET A 26 -9.18 6.94 10.16
C MET A 26 -9.37 7.22 8.67
N GLY A 27 -10.38 8.04 8.36
CA GLY A 27 -10.64 8.46 6.99
C GLY A 27 -11.26 9.85 6.91
N ASN A 28 -11.30 10.40 5.71
CA ASN A 28 -11.93 11.69 5.43
C ASN A 28 -12.53 11.77 4.02
N ARG A 29 -13.25 12.87 3.76
CA ARG A 29 -13.93 13.15 2.49
C ARG A 29 -13.63 14.57 1.97
N ILE A 30 -12.36 14.97 1.97
CA ILE A 30 -11.97 16.34 1.63
C ILE A 30 -12.06 16.57 0.11
N ALA A 31 -11.46 15.69 -0.68
CA ALA A 31 -11.37 15.85 -2.13
C ALA A 31 -12.70 15.62 -2.86
N SER A 32 -13.53 14.74 -2.31
CA SER A 32 -14.83 14.35 -2.87
C SER A 32 -16.00 15.14 -2.26
N LYS A 33 -15.70 16.20 -1.49
CA LYS A 33 -16.71 17.09 -0.92
C LYS A 33 -17.60 17.69 -2.01
N GLY A 34 -18.91 17.54 -1.89
CA GLY A 34 -19.90 18.02 -2.88
C GLY A 34 -20.12 17.09 -4.07
N SER A 35 -19.37 15.99 -4.18
CA SER A 35 -19.62 14.95 -5.18
C SER A 35 -20.69 13.94 -4.73
N GLN A 36 -21.10 13.06 -5.64
CA GLN A 36 -22.00 11.93 -5.33
C GLN A 36 -21.29 10.77 -4.60
N VAL A 37 -19.97 10.86 -4.36
CA VAL A 37 -19.19 9.82 -3.70
C VAL A 37 -19.57 9.74 -2.22
N ARG A 38 -20.02 8.57 -1.77
CA ARG A 38 -20.46 8.31 -0.39
C ARG A 38 -19.42 7.63 0.50
N PHE A 39 -18.24 7.35 -0.03
CA PHE A 39 -17.13 6.72 0.70
C PHE A 39 -16.07 7.77 1.04
N ASP A 40 -15.16 7.44 1.95
CA ASP A 40 -13.99 8.28 2.22
C ASP A 40 -13.06 8.27 0.99
N ASP A 41 -12.54 9.45 0.63
CA ASP A 41 -11.54 9.59 -0.43
C ASP A 41 -10.11 9.38 0.06
N MET A 42 -9.92 9.35 1.38
CA MET A 42 -8.69 8.94 2.03
C MET A 42 -9.00 8.09 3.24
N VAL A 43 -8.40 6.89 3.32
CA VAL A 43 -8.48 6.00 4.47
C VAL A 43 -7.09 5.49 4.80
N VAL A 44 -6.74 5.48 6.10
CA VAL A 44 -5.54 4.83 6.62
C VAL A 44 -5.95 3.89 7.75
N ALA A 45 -5.48 2.65 7.68
CA ALA A 45 -5.67 1.64 8.70
C ALA A 45 -4.32 1.10 9.18
N THR A 46 -4.18 0.90 10.49
CA THR A 46 -3.11 0.13 11.11
C THR A 46 -3.64 -1.20 11.61
N LEU A 47 -2.85 -2.25 11.47
CA LEU A 47 -3.23 -3.62 11.79
C LEU A 47 -2.20 -4.24 12.73
N ARG A 48 -2.64 -5.00 13.72
CA ARG A 48 -1.78 -5.87 14.54
C ARG A 48 -2.00 -7.32 14.13
N PHE A 49 -0.93 -8.03 13.81
CA PHE A 49 -0.98 -9.46 13.50
C PHE A 49 -0.74 -10.31 14.74
N SER A 50 -1.22 -11.55 14.74
CA SER A 50 -1.13 -12.49 15.86
C SER A 50 0.30 -12.80 16.29
N GLY A 51 1.28 -12.72 15.38
CA GLY A 51 2.71 -12.87 15.68
C GLY A 51 3.41 -11.57 16.11
N GLY A 52 2.66 -10.50 16.37
CA GLY A 52 3.19 -9.21 16.85
C GLY A 52 3.65 -8.24 15.76
N ALA A 53 3.64 -8.65 14.49
CA ALA A 53 3.91 -7.73 13.38
C ALA A 53 2.83 -6.63 13.31
N VAL A 54 3.21 -5.47 12.78
CA VAL A 54 2.31 -4.33 12.58
C VAL A 54 2.29 -3.95 11.10
N GLY A 55 1.10 -3.75 10.57
CA GLY A 55 0.87 -3.32 9.19
C GLY A 55 0.23 -1.95 9.10
N LYS A 56 0.37 -1.32 7.94
CA LYS A 56 -0.35 -0.10 7.57
C LYS A 56 -0.86 -0.23 6.15
N VAL A 57 -2.14 0.08 5.95
CA VAL A 57 -2.76 0.16 4.63
C VAL A 57 -3.34 1.56 4.47
N ALA A 58 -3.05 2.20 3.33
CA ALA A 58 -3.63 3.50 2.99
C ALA A 58 -4.25 3.42 1.59
N ALA A 59 -5.43 3.99 1.43
CA ALA A 59 -6.11 4.14 0.15
C ALA A 59 -6.41 5.63 -0.05
N ASN A 60 -5.83 6.21 -1.10
CA ASN A 60 -5.99 7.62 -1.44
C ASN A 60 -6.59 7.73 -2.85
N PHE A 61 -7.84 8.16 -2.90
CA PHE A 61 -8.61 8.39 -4.12
C PHE A 61 -8.70 9.88 -4.48
N GLY A 62 -8.27 10.76 -3.58
CA GLY A 62 -8.37 12.22 -3.75
C GLY A 62 -7.09 12.90 -4.22
N CYS A 63 -5.94 12.22 -4.20
CA CYS A 63 -4.66 12.83 -4.53
C CYS A 63 -4.37 12.90 -6.04
N VAL A 64 -3.59 13.92 -6.42
CA VAL A 64 -3.02 14.04 -7.76
C VAL A 64 -1.73 13.21 -7.82
N HIS A 65 -1.88 11.90 -8.00
CA HIS A 65 -0.76 10.97 -8.14
C HIS A 65 -1.14 9.83 -9.11
N PRO A 66 -0.25 9.38 -10.01
CA PRO A 66 -0.50 8.20 -10.83
C PRO A 66 -0.86 7.00 -9.97
N HIS A 67 -1.83 6.20 -10.41
CA HIS A 67 -2.26 5.03 -9.67
C HIS A 67 -1.09 4.02 -9.53
N PHE A 68 -0.73 3.69 -8.29
CA PHE A 68 0.37 2.79 -7.97
C PHE A 68 0.13 2.05 -6.65
N HIS A 69 0.45 0.76 -6.62
CA HIS A 69 0.36 -0.08 -5.42
C HIS A 69 1.72 -0.16 -4.72
N ARG A 70 1.95 0.78 -3.80
CA ARG A 70 3.17 0.77 -3.00
C ARG A 70 3.15 -0.34 -1.95
N LEU A 71 4.25 -1.07 -1.85
CA LEU A 71 4.48 -2.07 -0.82
C LEU A 71 5.87 -1.90 -0.21
N SER A 72 5.96 -2.02 1.11
CA SER A 72 7.24 -2.10 1.81
C SER A 72 7.13 -3.12 2.93
N VAL A 73 8.13 -3.99 3.01
CA VAL A 73 8.24 -5.03 4.04
C VAL A 73 9.57 -4.85 4.75
N TYR A 74 9.52 -4.72 6.08
CA TYR A 74 10.69 -4.47 6.91
C TYR A 74 10.92 -5.67 7.83
N GLY A 75 12.07 -6.32 7.68
CA GLY A 75 12.50 -7.44 8.51
C GLY A 75 13.88 -7.19 9.12
N THR A 76 14.32 -8.10 9.97
CA THR A 76 15.64 -8.02 10.61
C THR A 76 16.79 -8.39 9.69
N ALA A 77 16.53 -9.26 8.69
CA ALA A 77 17.51 -9.72 7.71
C ALA A 77 17.51 -8.89 6.43
N GLY A 78 16.52 -8.02 6.24
CA GLY A 78 16.41 -7.20 5.05
C GLY A 78 15.08 -6.47 4.94
N THR A 79 15.01 -5.57 3.97
CA THR A 79 13.83 -4.77 3.64
C THR A 79 13.55 -4.87 2.16
N PHE A 80 12.29 -5.08 1.79
CA PHE A 80 11.83 -4.98 0.41
C PHE A 80 11.01 -3.71 0.24
N VAL A 81 11.22 -2.99 -0.85
CA VAL A 81 10.44 -1.80 -1.22
C VAL A 81 10.06 -1.89 -2.69
N ASN A 82 8.78 -1.73 -3.00
CA ASN A 82 8.25 -1.56 -4.35
C ASN A 82 7.74 -0.12 -4.53
N GLU A 83 8.45 0.66 -5.34
CA GLU A 83 8.16 2.07 -5.64
C GLU A 83 7.92 2.27 -7.14
N PRO A 84 7.38 3.44 -7.56
CA PRO A 84 7.17 3.73 -8.98
C PRO A 84 8.43 3.64 -9.85
N ASP A 85 9.62 3.81 -9.26
CA ASP A 85 10.92 3.71 -9.93
C ASP A 85 11.51 2.29 -9.99
N GLY A 86 10.82 1.31 -9.40
CA GLY A 86 11.23 -0.08 -9.35
C GLY A 86 11.21 -0.66 -7.95
N ALA A 87 11.42 -1.98 -7.85
CA ALA A 87 11.55 -2.65 -6.56
C ALA A 87 13.00 -3.00 -6.24
N ARG A 88 13.30 -3.05 -4.94
CA ARG A 88 14.64 -3.22 -4.41
C ARG A 88 14.65 -3.94 -3.07
N TYR A 89 15.74 -4.65 -2.81
CA TYR A 89 16.09 -5.18 -1.50
C TYR A 89 17.22 -4.38 -0.86
N HIS A 90 17.08 -4.15 0.44
CA HIS A 90 18.13 -3.62 1.32
C HIS A 90 18.50 -4.69 2.33
N PHE A 91 19.78 -5.04 2.41
CA PHE A 91 20.30 -5.99 3.40
C PHE A 91 21.20 -5.34 4.45
N SER A 92 21.44 -4.03 4.33
CA SER A 92 22.23 -3.23 5.25
C SER A 92 21.50 -1.94 5.64
N ARG A 93 21.94 -1.35 6.76
CA ARG A 93 21.49 -0.03 7.23
C ARG A 93 22.41 1.10 6.76
N ASP A 94 23.58 0.77 6.23
CA ASP A 94 24.52 1.75 5.69
C ASP A 94 23.99 2.27 4.34
N PRO A 95 23.78 3.58 4.16
CA PRO A 95 23.34 4.15 2.89
C PRO A 95 24.33 3.95 1.73
N GLY A 96 25.61 3.69 2.03
CA GLY A 96 26.65 3.43 1.03
C GLY A 96 26.69 2.00 0.51
N ASP A 97 26.02 1.07 1.18
CA ASP A 97 25.98 -0.33 0.76
C ASP A 97 25.08 -0.53 -0.46
N PRO A 98 25.43 -1.50 -1.33
CA PRO A 98 24.67 -1.74 -2.55
C PRO A 98 23.24 -2.21 -2.23
N VAL A 99 22.31 -1.75 -3.05
CA VAL A 99 20.93 -2.26 -3.10
C VAL A 99 20.81 -3.30 -4.21
N GLU A 100 20.02 -4.33 -3.99
CA GLU A 100 19.71 -5.31 -5.02
C GLU A 100 18.42 -4.86 -5.74
N LEU A 101 18.51 -4.57 -7.03
CA LEU A 101 17.35 -4.25 -7.85
C LEU A 101 16.65 -5.53 -8.28
N VAL A 102 15.32 -5.49 -8.28
CA VAL A 102 14.51 -6.63 -8.72
C VAL A 102 14.17 -6.48 -10.20
N ASP A 103 14.74 -7.36 -11.02
CA ASP A 103 14.42 -7.44 -12.44
C ASP A 103 13.06 -8.15 -12.65
N ASN A 104 12.29 -7.73 -13.66
CA ASN A 104 11.01 -8.32 -14.09
C ASN A 104 9.77 -8.09 -13.20
N LEU A 105 9.60 -6.92 -12.58
CA LEU A 105 8.28 -6.57 -12.06
C LEU A 105 7.30 -6.26 -13.19
N HIS A 106 6.18 -6.99 -13.23
CA HIS A 106 4.98 -6.53 -13.94
C HIS A 106 4.62 -5.14 -13.41
N SER A 107 4.50 -4.16 -14.32
CA SER A 107 4.12 -2.81 -13.96
C SER A 107 2.76 -2.84 -13.25
N GLY A 108 2.72 -2.47 -11.98
CA GLY A 108 1.49 -2.42 -11.18
C GLY A 108 0.47 -1.36 -11.64
N THR A 109 0.66 -0.81 -12.84
CA THR A 109 -0.06 0.31 -13.46
C THR A 109 -1.29 -0.10 -14.26
N ASP A 110 -1.46 -1.38 -14.63
CA ASP A 110 -2.51 -1.82 -15.55
C ASP A 110 -3.89 -2.11 -14.92
N LYS A 111 -4.28 -1.38 -13.86
CA LYS A 111 -5.68 -1.40 -13.37
C LYS A 111 -6.36 -0.07 -13.65
N GLY A 112 -7.31 -0.12 -14.59
CA GLY A 112 -8.04 0.99 -15.18
C GLY A 112 -8.43 2.12 -14.22
N ALA A 113 -8.08 3.33 -14.64
CA ALA A 113 -8.37 4.59 -13.97
C ALA A 113 -9.88 4.71 -13.65
N GLY A 114 -10.19 4.81 -12.36
CA GLY A 114 -11.54 5.08 -11.86
C GLY A 114 -11.80 6.58 -11.80
N LEU A 115 -13.01 6.93 -12.25
CA LEU A 115 -13.70 8.24 -12.25
C LEU A 115 -13.18 9.29 -13.26
N PRO A 116 -14.00 9.66 -14.27
CA PRO A 116 -13.72 10.83 -15.10
C PRO A 116 -13.88 12.11 -14.25
N PRO A 117 -13.08 13.15 -14.51
CA PRO A 117 -13.28 14.46 -13.90
C PRO A 117 -14.66 15.02 -14.30
N SER A 118 -15.36 15.58 -13.31
CA SER A 118 -16.60 16.36 -13.49
C SER A 118 -16.31 17.71 -14.11
#